data_AF-A0A3A6HA40-F1
#
_entry.id   AF-A0A3A6HA40-F1
#
_cell.length_a   1.000
_cell.length_b   1.000
_cell.length_c   1.000
_cell.angle_alpha   90.00
_cell.angle_beta   90.00
_cell.angle_gamma   90.00
#
_symmetry.space_group_name_H-M   'P 1'
#
loop_
_entity.id
_entity.type
_entity.pdbx_description
1 polymer ?
#
loop_
_entity_poly.entity_id
_entity_poly.type
_entity_poly.pdbx_seq_one_letter_code
_entity_poly.pdbx_strand_id
1 'polypeptide(L)'
;MEKIVEQGLLYDFYGELLTEHQRHIYEDVVMNDMSLSEIAQEAGISRQGVHDLIKRCDKTLEEYESKLHLMERFRNIKEKLEQIKLLSSEEAVKKLADDILEEL
;
A
#
# COMPACT_ATOMS: atom_id res chain seq x y z
N MET A 1 1.11 15.22 3.13
CA MET A 1 1.80 14.04 3.71
C MET A 1 0.89 12.81 3.79
N GLU A 2 -0.44 12.94 3.66
CA GLU A 2 -1.38 11.81 3.82
C GLU A 2 -1.57 10.96 2.54
N LYS A 3 -1.57 11.55 1.34
CA LYS A 3 -1.92 10.82 0.11
C LYS A 3 -0.85 9.82 -0.36
N ILE A 4 0.44 10.19 -0.30
CA ILE A 4 1.53 9.31 -0.76
C ILE A 4 1.64 8.08 0.15
N VAL A 5 1.49 8.26 1.46
CA VAL A 5 1.50 7.15 2.43
C VAL A 5 0.31 6.23 2.21
N GLU A 6 -0.88 6.78 1.97
CA GLU A 6 -2.08 5.98 1.69
C GLU A 6 -1.96 5.18 0.39
N GLN A 7 -1.41 5.77 -0.67
CA GLN A 7 -1.16 5.05 -1.92
C GLN A 7 -0.09 3.96 -1.78
N GLY A 8 0.97 4.21 -1.00
CA GLY A 8 1.96 3.20 -0.65
C GLY A 8 1.33 2.00 0.07
N LEU A 9 0.46 2.25 1.05
CA LEU A 9 -0.27 1.18 1.73
C LEU A 9 -1.20 0.42 0.77
N LEU A 10 -1.94 1.12 -0.09
CA LEU A 10 -2.77 0.47 -1.11
C LEU A 10 -1.92 -0.40 -2.06
N TYR A 11 -0.71 0.04 -2.40
CA TYR A 11 0.23 -0.75 -3.17
C TYR A 11 0.67 -2.02 -2.41
N ASP A 12 0.95 -1.93 -1.12
CA ASP A 12 1.32 -3.11 -0.32
C ASP A 12 0.20 -4.18 -0.31
N PHE A 13 -1.07 -3.76 -0.29
CA PHE A 13 -2.22 -4.69 -0.31
C PHE A 13 -2.56 -5.23 -1.70
N TYR A 14 -2.37 -4.43 -2.76
CA TYR A 14 -2.96 -4.72 -4.07
C TYR A 14 -1.98 -4.61 -5.25
N GLY A 15 -0.72 -4.26 -5.02
CA GLY A 15 0.30 -4.05 -6.05
C GLY A 15 0.50 -5.27 -6.93
N GLU A 16 0.45 -6.48 -6.35
CA GLU A 16 0.54 -7.76 -7.07
C GLU A 16 -0.59 -7.98 -8.10
N LEU A 17 -1.72 -7.28 -7.97
CA LEU A 17 -2.83 -7.33 -8.94
C LEU A 17 -2.62 -6.40 -10.13
N LEU A 18 -1.62 -5.52 -10.09
CA LEU A 18 -1.18 -4.76 -11.25
C LEU A 18 -0.36 -5.65 -12.19
N THR A 19 -0.32 -5.29 -13.47
CA THR A 19 0.59 -5.95 -14.42
C THR A 19 2.05 -5.68 -14.04
N GLU A 20 2.96 -6.56 -14.43
CA GLU A 20 4.41 -6.40 -14.19
C GLU A 20 4.94 -5.03 -14.66
N HIS A 21 4.52 -4.59 -15.85
CA HIS A 21 4.90 -3.27 -16.38
C HIS A 21 4.37 -2.12 -15.53
N GLN A 22 3.15 -2.24 -15.01
CA GLN A 22 2.57 -1.22 -14.13
C GLN A 22 3.30 -1.15 -12.79
N ARG A 23 3.60 -2.29 -12.18
CA ARG A 23 4.35 -2.36 -10.91
C ARG A 23 5.72 -1.73 -11.04
N HIS A 24 6.48 -2.12 -12.07
CA HIS A 24 7.83 -1.60 -12.29
C HIS A 24 7.85 -0.06 -12.35
N ILE A 25 7.00 0.52 -13.19
CA ILE A 25 6.89 1.99 -13.32
C ILE A 25 6.40 2.63 -12.02
N TYR A 26 5.49 1.97 -11.29
CA TYR A 26 4.95 2.51 -10.04
C TYR A 26 6.01 2.53 -8.93
N GLU A 27 6.75 1.44 -8.77
CA GLU A 27 7.85 1.29 -7.81
C GLU A 27 8.98 2.28 -8.10
N ASP A 28 9.32 2.49 -9.36
CA ASP A 28 10.35 3.47 -9.73
C ASP A 28 10.01 4.88 -9.26
N VAL A 29 8.73 5.25 -9.31
CA VAL A 29 8.26 6.56 -8.85
C VAL A 29 8.15 6.61 -7.32
N VAL A 30 7.47 5.62 -6.73
CA VAL A 30 7.01 5.70 -5.34
C VAL A 30 8.07 5.20 -4.36
N MET A 31 8.89 4.23 -4.76
CA MET A 31 9.90 3.58 -3.91
C MET A 31 11.32 4.01 -4.25
N ASN A 32 11.65 4.15 -5.54
CA ASN A 32 13.02 4.47 -5.99
C ASN A 32 13.27 5.98 -6.19
N ASP A 33 12.27 6.84 -6.01
CA ASP A 33 12.34 8.30 -6.20
C ASP A 33 12.90 8.72 -7.57
N MET A 34 12.69 7.89 -8.60
CA MET A 34 13.13 8.18 -9.96
C MET A 34 12.29 9.29 -10.59
N SER A 35 12.92 10.13 -11.40
CA SER A 35 12.19 11.17 -12.11
C SER A 35 11.36 10.56 -13.25
N LEU A 36 10.21 11.16 -13.55
CA LEU A 36 9.35 10.75 -14.67
C LEU A 36 10.09 10.75 -16.03
N SER A 37 11.15 11.53 -16.17
CA SER A 37 11.98 11.57 -17.39
C SER A 37 12.90 10.36 -17.49
N GLU A 38 13.52 9.93 -16.39
CA GLU A 38 14.37 8.73 -16.33
C GLU A 38 13.54 7.49 -16.62
N ILE A 39 12.38 7.36 -15.95
CA ILE A 39 11.47 6.24 -16.15
C ILE A 39 10.94 6.21 -17.59
N ALA A 40 10.59 7.37 -18.15
CA ALA A 40 10.13 7.45 -19.54
C ALA A 40 11.19 6.93 -20.52
N GLN A 41 12.46 7.27 -20.27
CA GLN A 41 13.58 6.81 -21.08
C GLN A 41 13.78 5.30 -20.97
N GLU A 42 13.76 4.74 -19.76
CA GLU A 42 13.95 3.29 -19.53
C GLU A 42 12.77 2.46 -20.03
N ALA A 43 11.54 2.90 -19.77
CA ALA A 43 10.33 2.21 -20.20
C ALA A 43 9.97 2.44 -21.68
N GLY A 44 10.69 3.31 -22.39
CA GLY A 44 10.44 3.60 -23.80
C GLY A 44 9.09 4.27 -24.07
N ILE A 45 8.57 5.03 -23.11
CA ILE A 45 7.30 5.76 -23.21
C ILE A 45 7.51 7.26 -23.02
N SER A 46 6.48 8.08 -23.25
CA SER A 46 6.59 9.52 -22.98
C SER A 46 6.50 9.80 -21.48
N ARG A 47 7.09 10.93 -21.03
CA ARG A 47 6.91 11.44 -19.66
C ARG A 47 5.44 11.57 -19.26
N GLN A 48 4.58 11.96 -20.22
CA GLN A 48 3.14 12.01 -20.01
C GLN A 48 2.54 10.60 -19.83
N GLY A 49 3.03 9.63 -20.59
CA GLY A 49 2.66 8.22 -20.46
C GLY A 49 2.98 7.65 -19.08
N VAL A 50 4.15 7.98 -18.50
CA VAL A 50 4.50 7.62 -17.12
C VAL A 50 3.49 8.23 -16.14
N HIS A 51 3.26 9.54 -16.24
CA HIS A 51 2.30 10.24 -15.38
C HIS A 51 0.88 9.61 -15.45
N ASP A 52 0.39 9.33 -16.65
CA ASP A 52 -0.94 8.76 -16.85
C ASP A 52 -1.02 7.30 -16.42
N LEU A 53 0.09 6.57 -16.44
CA LEU A 53 0.17 5.22 -15.90
C LEU A 53 0.04 5.24 -14.38
N ILE A 54 0.81 6.06 -13.67
CA ILE A 54 0.73 6.19 -12.20
C ILE A 54 -0.69 6.50 -11.77
N LYS A 55 -1.31 7.50 -12.40
CA LYS A 55 -2.69 7.91 -12.09
C LYS A 55 -3.71 6.78 -12.32
N ARG A 56 -3.48 5.93 -13.32
CA ARG A 56 -4.33 4.74 -13.55
C ARG A 56 -4.09 3.68 -12.48
N CYS A 57 -2.84 3.42 -12.09
CA CYS A 57 -2.53 2.52 -10.99
C CYS A 57 -3.19 2.95 -9.69
N ASP A 58 -3.04 4.23 -9.27
CA ASP A 58 -3.70 4.78 -8.08
C ASP A 58 -5.20 4.49 -8.09
N LYS A 59 -5.86 4.81 -9.21
CA LYS A 59 -7.31 4.57 -9.37
C LYS A 59 -7.65 3.08 -9.28
N THR A 60 -6.84 2.21 -9.89
CA THR A 60 -7.06 0.76 -9.85
C THR A 60 -6.90 0.21 -8.43
N LEU A 61 -5.89 0.66 -7.68
CA LEU A 61 -5.67 0.27 -6.30
C LEU A 61 -6.82 0.75 -5.38
N GLU A 62 -7.28 1.99 -5.56
CA GLU A 62 -8.46 2.54 -4.87
C GLU A 62 -9.73 1.74 -5.20
N GLU A 63 -9.91 1.33 -6.46
CA GLU A 63 -11.04 0.49 -6.88
C GLU A 63 -10.99 -0.91 -6.24
N TYR A 64 -9.80 -1.50 -6.08
CA TYR A 64 -9.65 -2.75 -5.35
C TYR A 64 -10.03 -2.59 -3.88
N GLU A 65 -9.56 -1.54 -3.21
CA GLU A 65 -9.94 -1.27 -1.82
C GLU A 65 -11.44 -1.08 -1.68
N SER A 66 -12.09 -0.33 -2.58
CA SER A 66 -13.54 -0.12 -2.54
C SER A 66 -14.39 -1.40 -2.66
N LYS A 67 -13.79 -2.50 -3.15
CA LYS A 67 -14.46 -3.79 -3.35
C LYS A 67 -14.05 -4.82 -2.31
N LEU A 68 -12.79 -4.80 -1.88
CA LEU A 68 -12.18 -5.85 -1.06
C LEU A 68 -12.00 -5.43 0.41
N HIS A 69 -11.85 -4.13 0.67
CA HIS A 69 -11.73 -3.52 2.00
C HIS A 69 -10.61 -4.13 2.87
N LEU A 70 -9.51 -4.59 2.26
CA LEU A 70 -8.43 -5.25 3.01
C LEU A 70 -7.69 -4.27 3.90
N MET A 71 -7.39 -3.08 3.40
CA MET A 71 -6.71 -2.04 4.19
C MET A 71 -7.60 -1.57 5.34
N GLU A 72 -8.89 -1.32 5.09
CA GLU A 72 -9.85 -0.97 6.13
C GLU A 72 -9.97 -2.05 7.21
N ARG A 73 -10.08 -3.33 6.81
CA ARG A 73 -10.14 -4.46 7.75
C ARG A 73 -8.85 -4.58 8.57
N PHE A 74 -7.70 -4.43 7.95
CA PHE A 74 -6.41 -4.42 8.64
C PHE A 74 -6.36 -3.32 9.71
N ARG A 75 -6.73 -2.08 9.36
CA ARG A 75 -6.79 -0.95 10.31
C ARG A 75 -7.72 -1.27 11.49
N ASN A 76 -8.91 -1.82 11.20
CA ASN A 76 -9.88 -2.20 12.22
C ASN A 76 -9.38 -3.32 13.16
N ILE A 77 -8.67 -4.32 12.63
CA ILE A 77 -8.10 -5.40 13.44
C ILE A 77 -6.99 -4.82 14.33
N LYS A 78 -6.09 -4.03 13.76
CA LYS A 78 -5.01 -3.37 14.48
C LYS A 78 -5.52 -2.51 15.65
N GLU A 79 -6.53 -1.68 15.41
CA GLU A 79 -7.15 -0.88 16.47
C GLU A 79 -7.76 -1.72 17.59
N LYS A 80 -8.42 -2.82 17.26
CA LYS A 80 -8.99 -3.74 18.26
C LYS A 80 -7.92 -4.43 19.08
N LEU A 81 -6.82 -4.86 18.47
CA LEU A 81 -5.69 -5.48 19.18
C LEU A 81 -5.02 -4.49 20.14
N GLU A 82 -4.82 -3.24 19.72
CA GLU A 82 -4.31 -2.18 20.60
C GLU A 82 -5.27 -1.88 21.78
N GLN A 83 -6.59 -1.90 21.54
CA GLN A 83 -7.58 -1.79 22.63
C GLN A 83 -7.51 -2.97 23.60
N ILE A 84 -7.36 -4.21 23.10
CA ILE A 84 -7.18 -5.40 23.93
C ILE A 84 -5.93 -5.26 24.82
N LYS A 85 -4.82 -4.79 24.25
CA LYS A 85 -3.57 -4.54 24.98
C LYS A 85 -3.74 -3.51 26.09
N LEU A 86 -4.49 -2.44 25.82
CA LEU A 86 -4.74 -1.37 26.80
C LEU A 86 -5.66 -1.83 27.96
N LEU A 87 -6.68 -2.64 27.65
CA LEU A 87 -7.67 -3.10 28.62
C LEU A 87 -7.21 -4.30 29.45
N SER A 88 -6.29 -5.10 28.93
CA SER A 88 -5.78 -6.29 29.63
C SER A 88 -4.65 -5.96 30.59
N SER A 89 -4.70 -6.50 31.80
CA SER A 89 -3.58 -6.52 32.75
C SER A 89 -2.70 -7.76 32.60
N GLU A 90 -3.13 -8.77 31.83
CA GLU A 90 -2.41 -10.01 31.64
C GLU A 90 -1.36 -9.89 30.53
N GLU A 91 -0.09 -10.10 30.90
CA GLU A 91 1.04 -10.00 29.96
C GLU A 91 0.94 -11.01 28.80
N ALA A 92 0.41 -12.21 29.07
CA ALA A 92 0.20 -13.23 28.03
C ALA A 92 -0.76 -12.77 26.94
N VAL A 93 -1.82 -12.01 27.29
CA VAL A 93 -2.79 -11.47 26.33
C VAL A 93 -2.17 -10.36 25.50
N LYS A 94 -1.35 -9.49 26.12
CA LYS A 94 -0.63 -8.44 25.38
C LYS A 94 0.33 -9.02 24.37
N LYS A 95 1.11 -10.02 24.79
CA LYS A 95 2.03 -10.73 23.91
C LYS A 95 1.30 -11.40 22.74
N LEU A 96 0.18 -12.07 23.00
CA LEU A 96 -0.61 -12.67 21.93
C LEU A 96 -1.13 -11.62 20.93
N ALA A 97 -1.53 -10.44 21.41
CA ALA A 97 -1.95 -9.36 20.54
C ALA A 97 -0.79 -8.79 19.71
N ASP A 98 0.42 -8.72 20.27
CA ASP A 98 1.63 -8.35 19.54
C ASP A 98 2.00 -9.40 18.49
N ASP A 99 1.94 -10.69 18.83
CA ASP A 99 2.20 -11.79 17.88
C ASP A 99 1.23 -11.73 16.68
N ILE A 100 -0.06 -11.46 16.92
CA ILE A 100 -1.04 -11.29 15.82
C ILE A 100 -0.73 -10.04 14.98
N LEU A 101 -0.26 -8.95 15.58
CA LEU A 101 0.10 -7.73 14.85
C LEU A 101 1.33 -7.94 13.94
N GLU A 102 2.26 -8.83 14.30
CA GLU A 102 3.42 -9.16 13.48
C GLU A 102 3.07 -10.03 12.25
N GLU A 103 1.96 -10.78 12.31
CA GLU A 103 1.49 -11.63 11.21
C GLU A 103 0.57 -10.92 10.20
N LEU A 104 0.11 -9.70 10.53
CA LEU A 104 -0.76 -8.88 9.69
C LEU A 104 0.02 -8.01 8.70
#